data_AF-A0A133ZLD5-F1
#
_entry.id   AF-A0A133ZLD5-F1
#
_cell.length_a   1.000
_cell.length_b   1.000
_cell.length_c   1.000
_cell.angle_alpha   90.00
_cell.angle_beta   90.00
_cell.angle_gamma   90.00
#
_symmetry.space_group_name_H-M   'P 1'
#
loop_
_entity.id
_entity.type
_entity.pdbx_description
1 polymer ?
#
loop_
_entity_poly.entity_id
_entity_poly.type
_entity_poly.pdbx_seq_one_letter_code
_entity_poly.pdbx_strand_id
1 'polypeptide(L)'
;MPSISSTPAAPDQPERVLPRESGLARAEERMRRALAVARTTPAGDVPVGAVIYGPDGRELATGVNRREQRQDPTAHAEVEAIRAATAGAAAKSNDGWRLTDCELVVTLEPCAMCAGALVGARVGSIVFGAWEPRTGACGSLLEVPRAPGALHVPQVRGGVLEDECAELLRGFFGDLRSIVTSL
;
A
#
# COMPACT_ATOMS: atom_id res chain seq x y z
N MET A 1 51.96 38.22 -20.55
CA MET A 1 51.15 37.06 -20.10
C MET A 1 51.08 37.10 -18.58
N PRO A 2 49.90 37.31 -17.98
CA PRO A 2 49.69 37.00 -16.56
C PRO A 2 48.95 35.67 -16.42
N SER A 3 49.50 34.81 -15.57
CA SER A 3 48.98 33.49 -15.19
C SER A 3 47.70 33.61 -14.35
N ILE A 4 46.61 33.00 -14.81
CA ILE A 4 45.42 32.77 -13.99
C ILE A 4 45.70 31.60 -13.03
N SER A 5 45.82 31.91 -11.74
CA SER A 5 45.86 30.92 -10.67
C SER A 5 44.45 30.40 -10.42
N SER A 6 44.19 29.13 -10.73
CA SER A 6 42.93 28.46 -10.43
C SER A 6 42.85 28.11 -8.94
N THR A 7 41.94 28.76 -8.21
CA THR A 7 41.55 28.34 -6.86
C THR A 7 40.82 26.99 -6.94
N PRO A 8 41.13 26.00 -6.08
CA PRO A 8 40.39 24.73 -6.07
C PRO A 8 38.95 24.96 -5.61
N ALA A 9 38.01 24.29 -6.27
CA ALA A 9 36.60 24.27 -5.87
C ALA A 9 36.48 23.74 -4.43
N ALA A 10 35.68 24.42 -3.61
CA ALA A 10 35.38 23.99 -2.25
C ALA A 10 34.73 22.60 -2.26
N PRO A 11 34.97 21.75 -1.24
CA PRO A 11 34.34 20.44 -1.16
C PRO A 11 32.82 20.59 -1.06
N ASP A 12 32.14 19.73 -1.82
CA ASP A 12 30.68 19.59 -1.88
C ASP A 12 30.13 19.43 -0.46
N GLN A 13 29.31 20.38 -0.01
CA GLN A 13 28.69 20.30 1.31
C GLN A 13 27.59 19.24 1.25
N PRO A 14 27.52 18.29 2.20
CA PRO A 14 26.46 17.30 2.21
C PRO A 14 25.11 18.02 2.25
N GLU A 15 24.26 17.71 1.27
CA GLU A 15 22.94 18.30 1.10
C GLU A 15 22.19 18.26 2.43
N ARG A 16 21.82 19.44 2.93
CA ARG A 16 21.19 19.58 4.24
C ARG A 16 19.72 19.17 4.15
N VAL A 17 19.47 17.87 4.24
CA VAL A 17 18.11 17.31 4.21
C VAL A 17 17.41 17.56 5.56
N LEU A 18 16.23 18.18 5.52
CA LEU A 18 15.40 18.37 6.70
C LEU A 18 14.92 17.01 7.25
N PRO A 19 14.79 16.83 8.57
CA PRO A 19 14.27 15.59 9.14
C PRO A 19 12.88 15.27 8.58
N ARG A 20 12.64 14.02 8.19
CA ARG A 20 11.31 13.56 7.76
C ARG A 20 10.32 13.62 8.92
N GLU A 21 9.09 14.01 8.62
CA GLU A 21 7.99 13.96 9.60
C GLU A 21 7.80 12.52 10.12
N SER A 22 7.64 12.36 11.43
CA SER A 22 7.54 11.05 12.09
C SER A 22 6.41 10.18 11.55
N GLY A 23 5.30 10.79 11.11
CA GLY A 23 4.19 10.11 10.47
C GLY A 23 4.55 9.47 9.12
N LEU A 24 5.36 10.16 8.30
CA LEU A 24 5.82 9.64 7.02
C LEU A 24 6.82 8.50 7.22
N ALA A 25 7.78 8.67 8.15
CA ALA A 25 8.74 7.62 8.48
C ALA A 25 8.05 6.32 8.94
N ARG A 26 6.98 6.44 9.76
CA ARG A 26 6.17 5.29 10.16
C ARG A 26 5.42 4.66 8.98
N ALA A 27 4.85 5.47 8.10
CA ALA A 27 4.14 4.98 6.91
C ALA A 27 5.08 4.20 5.98
N GLU A 28 6.29 4.70 5.76
CA GLU A 28 7.31 4.01 4.97
C GLU A 28 7.72 2.67 5.58
N GLU A 29 7.94 2.62 6.90
CA GLU A 29 8.29 1.38 7.58
C GLU A 29 7.19 0.32 7.44
N ARG A 30 5.94 0.72 7.65
CA ARG A 30 4.78 -0.16 7.43
C ARG A 30 4.63 -0.56 5.96
N MET A 31 4.96 0.33 5.03
CA MET A 31 4.93 0.00 3.59
C MET A 31 6.01 -1.00 3.20
N ARG A 32 7.23 -0.92 3.77
CA ARG A 32 8.26 -1.95 3.59
C ARG A 32 7.77 -3.31 4.07
N ARG A 33 7.03 -3.35 5.19
CA ARG A 33 6.38 -4.58 5.65
C ARG A 33 5.32 -5.08 4.66
N ALA A 34 4.48 -4.20 4.11
CA ALA A 34 3.50 -4.56 3.08
C ALA A 34 4.17 -5.07 1.79
N LEU A 35 5.30 -4.50 1.36
CA LEU A 35 6.13 -5.00 0.26
C LEU A 35 6.68 -6.40 0.55
N ALA A 36 7.15 -6.66 1.77
CA ALA A 36 7.59 -7.99 2.17
C ALA A 36 6.45 -9.02 2.11
N VAL A 37 5.24 -8.62 2.51
CA VAL A 37 4.02 -9.45 2.36
C VAL A 37 3.68 -9.67 0.89
N ALA A 38 3.72 -8.63 0.05
CA ALA A 38 3.46 -8.72 -1.39
C ALA A 38 4.40 -9.69 -2.12
N ARG A 39 5.64 -9.83 -1.66
CA ARG A 39 6.60 -10.82 -2.19
C ARG A 39 6.22 -12.28 -1.89
N THR A 40 5.26 -12.52 -0.99
CA THR A 40 4.72 -13.86 -0.70
C THR A 40 3.46 -14.19 -1.50
N THR A 41 3.05 -13.31 -2.43
CA THR A 41 1.94 -13.56 -3.34
C THR A 41 2.17 -14.87 -4.12
N PRO A 42 1.15 -15.74 -4.25
CA PRO A 42 1.25 -16.95 -5.06
C PRO A 42 1.67 -16.68 -6.51
N ALA A 43 2.41 -17.61 -7.11
CA ALA A 43 2.75 -17.50 -8.52
C ALA A 43 1.49 -17.40 -9.40
N GLY A 44 1.52 -16.46 -10.36
CA GLY A 44 0.38 -16.17 -11.24
C GLY A 44 -0.55 -15.06 -10.75
N ASP A 45 -0.54 -14.75 -9.45
CA ASP A 45 -1.28 -13.62 -8.90
C ASP A 45 -0.43 -12.33 -8.92
N VAL A 46 -1.09 -11.19 -9.18
CA VAL A 46 -0.43 -9.87 -9.16
C VAL A 46 0.12 -9.58 -7.75
N PRO A 47 1.40 -9.20 -7.58
CA PRO A 47 2.05 -9.07 -6.28
C PRO A 47 1.62 -7.80 -5.54
N VAL A 48 0.40 -7.81 -4.99
CA VAL A 48 -0.13 -6.80 -4.07
C VAL A 48 -0.19 -7.37 -2.67
N GLY A 49 0.33 -6.63 -1.70
CA GLY A 49 0.33 -7.00 -0.28
C GLY A 49 -0.32 -5.93 0.57
N ALA A 50 -1.05 -6.36 1.59
CA ALA A 50 -1.75 -5.51 2.54
C ALA A 50 -1.48 -5.96 3.98
N VAL A 51 -1.44 -5.00 4.89
CA VAL A 51 -1.24 -5.22 6.33
C VAL A 51 -2.21 -4.34 7.10
N ILE A 52 -2.85 -4.88 8.13
CA ILE A 52 -3.71 -4.12 9.04
C ILE A 52 -3.00 -3.99 10.38
N TYR A 53 -2.82 -2.76 10.82
CA TYR A 53 -2.25 -2.42 12.13
C TYR A 53 -3.34 -1.98 13.10
N GLY A 54 -3.24 -2.43 14.35
CA GLY A 54 -4.09 -1.96 15.44
C GLY A 54 -3.69 -0.58 15.96
N PRO A 55 -4.50 0.00 16.87
CA PRO A 55 -4.25 1.33 17.44
C PRO A 55 -2.94 1.43 18.23
N ASP A 56 -2.47 0.32 18.80
CA ASP A 56 -1.18 0.22 19.49
C ASP A 56 0.00 -0.04 18.55
N GLY A 57 -0.25 -0.07 17.24
CA GLY A 57 0.74 -0.30 16.21
C GLY A 57 1.13 -1.75 15.98
N ARG A 58 0.49 -2.72 16.64
CA ARG A 58 0.71 -4.15 16.35
C ARG A 58 0.12 -4.55 15.01
N GLU A 59 0.82 -5.42 14.28
CA GLU A 59 0.29 -6.09 13.09
C GLU A 59 -0.82 -7.07 13.50
N LEU A 60 -2.04 -6.84 13.02
CA LEU A 60 -3.20 -7.68 13.34
C LEU A 60 -3.43 -8.76 12.29
N ALA A 61 -3.23 -8.43 11.01
CA ALA A 61 -3.44 -9.33 9.89
C ALA A 61 -2.66 -8.88 8.66
N THR A 62 -2.44 -9.83 7.76
CA THR A 62 -1.88 -9.59 6.43
C THR A 62 -2.77 -10.22 5.36
N GLY A 63 -2.69 -9.67 4.15
CA GLY A 63 -3.35 -10.20 2.97
C GLY A 63 -2.44 -10.05 1.75
N VAL A 64 -2.57 -10.98 0.82
CA VAL A 64 -1.99 -10.86 -0.53
C VAL A 64 -3.09 -11.11 -1.53
N ASN A 65 -2.93 -10.58 -2.74
CA ASN A 65 -3.82 -10.95 -3.83
C ASN A 65 -3.73 -12.47 -4.09
N ARG A 66 -4.88 -13.13 -4.17
CA ARG A 66 -5.03 -14.58 -4.40
C ARG A 66 -6.16 -14.86 -5.40
N ARG A 67 -6.45 -13.92 -6.28
CA ARG A 67 -7.53 -14.03 -7.28
C ARG A 67 -7.41 -15.34 -8.08
N GLU A 68 -6.25 -15.58 -8.66
CA GLU A 68 -5.99 -16.77 -9.47
C GLU A 68 -5.89 -18.01 -8.59
N GLN A 69 -5.14 -17.95 -7.48
CA GLN A 69 -4.99 -19.09 -6.58
C GLN A 69 -6.33 -19.59 -6.02
N ARG A 70 -7.25 -18.69 -5.67
CA ARG A 70 -8.55 -19.03 -5.06
C ARG A 70 -9.70 -19.11 -6.05
N GLN A 71 -9.48 -18.72 -7.31
CA GLN A 71 -10.55 -18.55 -8.30
C GLN A 71 -11.69 -17.66 -7.76
N ASP A 72 -11.31 -16.61 -7.00
CA ASP A 72 -12.24 -15.70 -6.32
C ASP A 72 -11.93 -14.26 -6.79
N PRO A 73 -12.83 -13.61 -7.55
CA PRO A 73 -12.61 -12.25 -8.03
C PRO A 73 -12.54 -11.21 -6.89
N THR A 74 -12.92 -11.58 -5.67
CA THR A 74 -12.86 -10.71 -4.49
C THR A 74 -11.60 -10.91 -3.64
N ALA A 75 -10.76 -11.90 -3.96
CA ALA A 75 -9.57 -12.26 -3.16
C ALA A 75 -8.39 -11.30 -3.39
N HIS A 76 -8.65 -9.99 -3.32
CA HIS A 76 -7.63 -8.95 -3.31
C HIS A 76 -6.96 -8.84 -1.94
N ALA A 77 -5.76 -8.28 -1.90
CA ALA A 77 -4.95 -8.20 -0.69
C ALA A 77 -5.69 -7.51 0.47
N GLU A 78 -6.39 -6.42 0.19
CA GLU A 78 -7.12 -5.62 1.18
C GLU A 78 -8.30 -6.40 1.77
N VAL A 79 -9.07 -7.09 0.90
CA VAL A 79 -10.22 -7.91 1.31
C VAL A 79 -9.75 -9.11 2.13
N GLU A 80 -8.67 -9.78 1.71
CA GLU A 80 -8.09 -10.89 2.45
C GLU A 80 -7.54 -10.44 3.82
N ALA A 81 -6.92 -9.25 3.89
CA ALA A 81 -6.46 -8.67 5.15
C ALA A 81 -7.62 -8.34 6.09
N ILE A 82 -8.72 -7.75 5.58
CA ILE A 82 -9.94 -7.49 6.36
C ILE A 82 -10.49 -8.80 6.91
N ARG A 83 -10.70 -9.80 6.04
CA ARG A 83 -11.22 -11.14 6.44
C ARG A 83 -10.38 -11.72 7.57
N ALA A 84 -9.06 -11.72 7.43
CA ALA A 84 -8.14 -12.23 8.45
C ALA A 84 -8.20 -11.43 9.75
N ALA A 85 -8.24 -10.09 9.70
CA ALA A 85 -8.34 -9.25 10.89
C ALA A 85 -9.65 -9.49 11.66
N THR A 86 -10.78 -9.56 10.95
CA THR A 86 -12.11 -9.78 11.54
C THR A 86 -12.36 -11.22 12.00
N ALA A 87 -11.59 -12.20 11.51
CA ALA A 87 -11.61 -13.56 12.05
C ALA A 87 -10.72 -13.71 13.31
N GLY A 88 -9.74 -12.81 13.48
CA GLY A 88 -8.74 -12.86 14.54
C GLY A 88 -9.18 -12.24 15.87
N ALA A 89 -8.20 -12.03 16.78
CA ALA A 89 -8.46 -11.50 18.12
C ALA A 89 -9.01 -10.06 18.14
N ALA A 90 -8.81 -9.28 17.07
CA ALA A 90 -9.37 -7.94 16.93
C ALA A 90 -10.91 -7.94 17.03
N ALA A 91 -11.54 -9.03 16.60
CA ALA A 91 -12.98 -9.23 16.69
C ALA A 91 -13.49 -9.52 18.12
N LYS A 92 -12.60 -9.83 19.06
CA LYS A 92 -12.97 -10.28 20.41
C LYS A 92 -13.10 -9.14 21.41
N SER A 93 -12.70 -7.92 21.04
CA SER A 93 -12.64 -6.76 21.95
C SER A 93 -13.72 -5.69 21.70
N ASN A 94 -14.43 -5.78 20.57
CA ASN A 94 -15.59 -4.96 20.22
C ASN A 94 -16.49 -5.76 19.27
N ASP A 95 -17.48 -5.15 18.63
CA ASP A 95 -18.43 -5.77 17.68
C ASP A 95 -17.83 -6.39 16.39
N GLY A 96 -16.71 -7.11 16.49
CA GLY A 96 -16.23 -8.18 15.60
C GLY A 96 -15.62 -7.73 14.28
N TRP A 97 -16.34 -6.87 13.58
CA TRP A 97 -16.11 -6.56 12.17
C TRP A 97 -15.64 -5.12 11.95
N ARG A 98 -15.75 -4.25 12.96
CA ARG A 98 -15.31 -2.85 12.85
C ARG A 98 -13.82 -2.70 13.13
N LEU A 99 -13.15 -1.95 12.26
CA LEU A 99 -11.72 -1.68 12.29
C LEU A 99 -11.43 -0.17 12.48
N THR A 100 -12.29 0.53 13.25
CA THR A 100 -12.31 2.00 13.41
C THR A 100 -10.98 2.63 13.77
N ASP A 101 -10.19 2.00 14.63
CA ASP A 101 -8.89 2.54 15.05
C ASP A 101 -7.70 1.82 14.38
N CYS A 102 -7.98 1.05 13.32
CA CYS A 102 -6.95 0.34 12.56
C CYS A 102 -6.48 1.14 11.34
N GLU A 103 -5.25 0.90 10.93
CA GLU A 103 -4.65 1.41 9.69
C GLU A 103 -4.44 0.26 8.71
N LEU A 104 -5.02 0.35 7.51
CA LEU A 104 -4.63 -0.48 6.38
C LEU A 104 -3.41 0.14 5.69
N VAL A 105 -2.38 -0.66 5.43
CA VAL A 105 -1.27 -0.32 4.54
C VAL A 105 -1.23 -1.29 3.37
N VAL A 106 -1.27 -0.80 2.13
CA VAL A 106 -1.32 -1.64 0.91
C VAL A 106 -0.37 -1.13 -0.18
N THR A 107 0.27 -2.03 -0.92
CA THR A 107 1.30 -1.65 -1.90
C THR A 107 0.77 -0.97 -3.16
N LEU A 108 -0.52 -1.08 -3.46
CA LEU A 108 -1.18 -0.49 -4.63
C LEU A 108 -2.47 0.20 -4.20
N GLU A 109 -2.81 1.31 -4.84
CA GLU A 109 -4.05 2.02 -4.58
C GLU A 109 -5.28 1.10 -4.66
N PRO A 110 -6.15 1.10 -3.63
CA PRO A 110 -7.35 0.27 -3.62
C PRO A 110 -8.29 0.55 -4.79
N CYS A 111 -8.80 -0.51 -5.43
CA CYS A 111 -9.87 -0.38 -6.41
C CYS A 111 -11.23 -0.11 -5.75
N ALA A 112 -12.28 0.17 -6.53
CA ALA A 112 -13.61 0.52 -6.00
C ALA A 112 -14.19 -0.54 -5.03
N MET A 113 -13.97 -1.83 -5.31
CA MET A 113 -14.38 -2.92 -4.42
C MET A 113 -13.66 -2.86 -3.07
N CYS A 114 -12.33 -2.75 -3.09
CA CYS A 114 -11.51 -2.72 -1.88
C CYS A 114 -11.76 -1.45 -1.07
N ALA A 115 -11.84 -0.29 -1.71
CA ALA A 115 -12.16 0.98 -1.07
C ALA A 115 -13.55 0.92 -0.39
N GLY A 116 -14.56 0.37 -1.08
CA GLY A 116 -15.88 0.15 -0.50
C GLY A 116 -15.87 -0.82 0.68
N ALA A 117 -15.10 -1.91 0.58
CA ALA A 117 -14.93 -2.88 1.67
C ALA A 117 -14.27 -2.24 2.90
N LEU A 118 -13.26 -1.38 2.72
CA LEU A 118 -12.58 -0.66 3.80
C LEU A 118 -13.51 0.34 4.51
N VAL A 119 -14.32 1.07 3.75
CA VAL A 119 -15.38 1.93 4.29
C VAL A 119 -16.40 1.09 5.07
N GLY A 120 -16.83 -0.05 4.50
CA GLY A 120 -17.75 -0.99 5.13
C GLY A 120 -17.21 -1.56 6.44
N ALA A 121 -15.93 -1.92 6.47
CA ALA A 121 -15.20 -2.39 7.66
C ALA A 121 -14.86 -1.28 8.65
N ARG A 122 -15.18 -0.02 8.33
CA ARG A 122 -14.90 1.15 9.17
C ARG A 122 -13.42 1.36 9.43
N VAL A 123 -12.50 1.07 8.50
CA VAL A 123 -11.06 1.26 8.77
C VAL A 123 -10.76 2.71 9.17
N GLY A 124 -9.87 2.95 10.14
CA GLY A 124 -9.53 4.31 10.57
C GLY A 124 -8.74 5.09 9.52
N SER A 125 -7.80 4.41 8.87
CA SER A 125 -6.95 5.02 7.84
C SER A 125 -6.50 4.03 6.78
N ILE A 126 -6.23 4.56 5.59
CA ILE A 126 -5.73 3.86 4.42
C ILE A 126 -4.42 4.53 4.00
N VAL A 127 -3.35 3.77 3.98
CA VAL A 127 -2.06 4.15 3.42
C VAL A 127 -1.80 3.26 2.21
N PHE A 128 -1.51 3.85 1.06
CA PHE A 128 -1.13 3.08 -0.12
C PHE A 128 0.15 3.57 -0.77
N GLY A 129 0.80 2.64 -1.48
CA GLY A 129 2.06 2.87 -2.16
C GLY A 129 1.88 3.48 -3.54
N ALA A 130 1.89 2.63 -4.56
CA ALA A 130 1.75 3.07 -5.95
C ALA A 130 0.30 3.48 -6.28
N TRP A 131 0.15 4.52 -7.09
CA TRP A 131 -1.14 4.90 -7.68
C TRP A 131 -1.57 3.91 -8.78
N GLU A 132 -2.88 3.67 -8.92
CA GLU A 132 -3.46 2.85 -10.00
C GLU A 132 -4.34 3.73 -10.91
N PRO A 133 -3.78 4.31 -11.98
CA PRO A 133 -4.47 5.33 -12.78
C PRO A 133 -5.70 4.80 -13.53
N ARG A 134 -5.86 3.48 -13.70
CA ARG A 134 -6.96 2.91 -14.48
C ARG A 134 -8.16 2.49 -13.64
N THR A 135 -7.94 2.09 -12.38
CA THR A 135 -8.99 1.49 -11.55
C THR A 135 -8.95 1.92 -10.09
N GLY A 136 -7.94 2.70 -9.69
CA GLY A 136 -7.77 3.20 -8.33
C GLY A 136 -8.95 4.09 -7.90
N ALA A 137 -9.41 3.90 -6.68
CA ALA A 137 -10.63 4.49 -6.15
C ALA A 137 -10.42 5.27 -4.85
N CYS A 138 -9.17 5.68 -4.58
CA CYS A 138 -8.77 6.52 -3.46
C CYS A 138 -8.10 7.83 -3.95
N GLY A 139 -8.43 8.26 -5.17
CA GLY A 139 -7.99 9.52 -5.76
C GLY A 139 -7.62 9.44 -7.25
N SER A 140 -7.33 8.26 -7.81
CA SER A 140 -6.98 8.14 -9.25
C SER A 140 -8.18 8.29 -10.18
N LEU A 141 -9.03 7.27 -10.26
CA LEU A 141 -10.22 7.27 -11.13
C LEU A 141 -11.46 7.72 -10.35
N LEU A 142 -11.57 7.26 -9.11
CA LEU A 142 -12.69 7.54 -8.22
C LEU A 142 -12.17 7.96 -6.84
N GLU A 143 -13.05 8.58 -6.06
CA GLU A 143 -12.82 8.91 -4.66
C GLU A 143 -13.93 8.27 -3.81
N VAL A 144 -13.84 6.95 -3.61
CA VAL A 144 -14.85 6.18 -2.87
C VAL A 144 -14.86 6.51 -1.37
N PRO A 145 -13.72 6.61 -0.67
CA PRO A 145 -13.71 6.88 0.77
C PRO A 145 -14.35 8.22 1.18
N ARG A 146 -14.41 9.18 0.25
CA ARG A 146 -14.99 10.52 0.48
C ARG A 146 -16.19 10.81 -0.42
N ALA A 147 -16.78 9.79 -1.04
CA ALA A 147 -17.99 9.95 -1.83
C ALA A 147 -19.13 10.55 -0.97
N PRO A 148 -19.99 11.40 -1.53
CA PRO A 148 -21.19 11.87 -0.83
C PRO A 148 -22.02 10.69 -0.30
N GLY A 149 -22.35 10.71 1.00
CA GLY A 149 -23.11 9.63 1.65
C GLY A 149 -22.27 8.42 2.06
N ALA A 150 -20.93 8.49 1.99
CA ALA A 150 -20.06 7.45 2.53
C ALA A 150 -20.42 7.15 4.00
N LEU A 151 -20.57 5.86 4.31
CA LEU A 151 -20.99 5.43 5.65
C LEU A 151 -19.93 5.77 6.72
N HIS A 152 -18.67 5.83 6.32
CA HIS A 152 -17.48 6.09 7.13
C HIS A 152 -16.44 6.81 6.27
N VAL A 153 -15.64 7.69 6.86
CA VAL A 153 -14.63 8.50 6.14
C VAL A 153 -13.25 8.24 6.74
N PRO A 154 -12.48 7.27 6.22
CA PRO A 154 -11.12 7.02 6.68
C PRO A 154 -10.19 8.17 6.27
N GLN A 155 -9.10 8.36 7.03
CA GLN A 155 -7.98 9.16 6.53
C GLN A 155 -7.28 8.40 5.40
N VAL A 156 -6.84 9.11 4.36
CA VAL A 156 -6.19 8.48 3.19
C VAL A 156 -4.84 9.17 2.94
N ARG A 157 -3.79 8.38 2.76
CA ARG A 157 -2.45 8.80 2.34
C ARG A 157 -1.97 7.91 1.20
N GLY A 158 -1.72 8.49 0.03
CA GLY A 158 -1.12 7.80 -1.12
C GLY A 158 0.36 8.13 -1.31
N GLY A 159 1.01 7.41 -2.21
CA GLY A 159 2.37 7.71 -2.69
C GLY A 159 3.49 7.34 -1.72
N VAL A 160 3.24 6.44 -0.76
CA VAL A 160 4.28 6.05 0.21
C VAL A 160 5.15 4.95 -0.38
N LEU A 161 6.45 5.20 -0.59
CA LEU A 161 7.35 4.26 -1.28
C LEU A 161 6.80 3.85 -2.67
N GLU A 162 6.25 4.83 -3.38
CA GLU A 162 5.56 4.64 -4.66
C GLU A 162 6.44 3.92 -5.69
N ASP A 163 7.70 4.35 -5.85
CA ASP A 163 8.61 3.78 -6.84
C ASP A 163 8.89 2.30 -6.54
N GLU A 164 9.16 1.93 -5.29
CA GLU A 164 9.42 0.54 -4.91
C GLU A 164 8.16 -0.34 -5.07
N CYS A 165 6.98 0.22 -4.77
CA CYS A 165 5.71 -0.44 -5.01
C CYS A 165 5.41 -0.64 -6.50
N ALA A 166 5.67 0.36 -7.33
CA ALA A 166 5.48 0.29 -8.78
C ALA A 166 6.49 -0.67 -9.43
N GLU A 167 7.73 -0.74 -8.94
CA GLU A 167 8.75 -1.69 -9.39
C GLU A 167 8.31 -3.14 -9.24
N LEU A 168 7.67 -3.49 -8.12
CA LEU A 168 7.17 -4.84 -7.88
C LEU A 168 6.15 -5.27 -8.94
N LEU A 169 5.23 -4.37 -9.32
CA LEU A 169 4.24 -4.61 -10.37
C LEU A 169 4.88 -4.69 -11.77
N ARG A 170 5.83 -3.78 -12.05
CA ARG A 170 6.56 -3.76 -13.32
C ARG A 170 7.34 -5.07 -13.55
N GLY A 171 7.98 -5.60 -12.51
CA GLY A 171 8.67 -6.89 -12.55
C GLY A 171 7.73 -8.03 -12.96
N PHE A 172 6.61 -8.17 -12.27
CA PHE A 172 5.61 -9.22 -12.56
C PHE A 172 5.07 -9.18 -14.00
N PHE A 173 4.68 -7.99 -14.49
CA PHE A 173 4.19 -7.89 -15.87
C PHE A 173 5.31 -8.00 -16.91
N GLY A 174 6.56 -7.69 -16.54
CA GLY A 174 7.74 -7.98 -17.35
C GLY A 174 7.92 -9.47 -17.58
N ASP A 175 7.83 -10.27 -16.51
CA ASP A 175 7.97 -11.72 -16.54
C ASP A 175 6.84 -12.39 -17.34
N LEU A 176 5.60 -11.91 -17.22
CA LEU A 176 4.49 -12.43 -18.02
C LEU A 176 4.70 -12.19 -19.53
N ARG A 177 5.20 -11.02 -19.93
CA ARG A 177 5.49 -10.74 -21.34
C ARG A 177 6.65 -11.57 -21.87
N SER A 178 7.67 -11.82 -21.06
CA SER A 178 8.81 -12.66 -21.48
C SER A 178 8.41 -14.12 -21.68
N ILE A 179 7.53 -14.66 -20.83
CA ILE A 179 6.97 -16.02 -21.00
C ILE A 179 6.16 -16.12 -22.29
N VAL A 180 5.26 -15.17 -22.57
CA VAL A 180 4.44 -15.20 -23.80
C VAL A 180 5.29 -15.04 -25.07
N THR A 181 6.41 -14.32 -25.00
CA THR A 181 7.32 -14.14 -26.15
C THR A 181 8.25 -15.34 -26.36
N SER A 182 8.42 -16.20 -25.36
CA SER A 182 9.28 -17.40 -25.43
C SER A 182 8.53 -18.69 -25.78
N LEU A 183 7.21 -18.60 -25.96
CA LEU A 183 6.32 -19.68 -26.43
C LEU A 183 5.95 -19.45 -27.90
#